data_AF-A0A060C6W1-F1
#
_entry.id   AF-A0A060C6W1-F1
#
_cell.length_a   1.000
_cell.length_b   1.000
_cell.length_c   1.000
_cell.angle_alpha   90.00
_cell.angle_beta   90.00
_cell.angle_gamma   90.00
#
_symmetry.space_group_name_H-M   'P 1'
#
loop_
_entity.id
_entity.type
_entity.pdbx_description
1 polymer ?
#
loop_
_entity_poly.entity_id
_entity_poly.type
_entity_poly.pdbx_seq_one_letter_code
_entity_poly.pdbx_strand_id
1 'polypeptide(L)'
;MRVDADKADAQLAEQMGQSHGILFKAKDDPRITRIGRFIRKTSLDEFPQFLNVLMGSMSLVGPRPQQQYEVDEYASLYSTRLLVKPGITGLWQ
;
A
#
# COMPACT_ATOMS: atom_id res chain seq x y z
N MET A 1 -11.57 9.89 -3.55
CA MET A 1 -11.09 8.52 -3.29
C MET A 1 -12.29 7.78 -2.72
N ARG A 2 -12.54 6.54 -3.12
CA ARG A 2 -13.68 5.78 -2.58
C ARG A 2 -13.28 5.17 -1.24
N VAL A 3 -14.16 5.23 -0.24
CA VAL A 3 -14.00 4.52 1.04
C VAL A 3 -14.06 3.01 0.76
N ASP A 4 -13.25 2.21 1.47
CA ASP A 4 -13.13 0.76 1.25
C ASP A 4 -12.58 0.34 -0.12
N ALA A 5 -11.64 1.11 -0.67
CA ALA A 5 -10.97 0.74 -1.93
C ALA A 5 -10.35 -0.67 -1.86
N ASP A 6 -9.67 -1.00 -0.75
CA ASP A 6 -9.00 -2.29 -0.54
C ASP A 6 -9.97 -3.49 -0.69
N LYS A 7 -11.21 -3.35 -0.19
CA LYS A 7 -12.24 -4.41 -0.29
C LYS A 7 -12.75 -4.61 -1.72
N ALA A 8 -12.57 -3.60 -2.58
CA ALA A 8 -12.99 -3.62 -3.97
C ALA A 8 -11.85 -3.98 -4.94
N ASP A 9 -10.64 -4.24 -4.46
CA ASP A 9 -9.49 -4.51 -5.32
C ASP A 9 -9.62 -5.82 -6.10
N ALA A 10 -10.18 -6.87 -5.51
CA ALA A 10 -10.46 -8.12 -6.22
C ALA A 10 -11.47 -7.91 -7.36
N GLN A 11 -12.54 -7.15 -7.10
CA GLN A 11 -13.55 -6.82 -8.11
C GLN A 11 -12.97 -5.93 -9.22
N LEU A 12 -12.10 -4.99 -8.87
CA LEU A 12 -11.43 -4.13 -9.86
C LEU A 12 -10.44 -4.94 -10.71
N ALA A 13 -9.69 -5.85 -10.11
CA ALA A 13 -8.77 -6.74 -10.82
C ALA A 13 -9.52 -7.60 -11.85
N GLU A 14 -10.66 -8.18 -11.46
CA GLU A 14 -11.54 -8.94 -12.34
C GLU A 14 -12.06 -8.08 -13.51
N GLN A 15 -12.55 -6.86 -13.22
CA GLN A 15 -13.01 -5.91 -14.25
C GLN A 15 -11.90 -5.49 -15.22
N MET A 16 -10.65 -5.44 -14.75
CA MET A 16 -9.47 -5.13 -15.56
C MET A 16 -8.85 -6.36 -16.25
N GLY A 17 -9.41 -7.55 -16.06
CA GLY A 17 -8.87 -8.80 -16.60
C GLY A 17 -7.49 -9.17 -16.05
N GLN A 18 -7.16 -8.68 -14.85
CA GLN A 18 -5.90 -8.96 -14.16
C GLN A 18 -6.11 -9.92 -12.98
N SER A 19 -5.12 -10.76 -12.69
CA SER A 19 -5.14 -11.53 -11.45
C SER A 19 -4.98 -10.58 -10.26
N HIS A 20 -5.84 -10.75 -9.26
CA HIS A 20 -5.60 -10.18 -7.93
C HIS A 20 -4.38 -10.86 -7.30
N GLY A 21 -3.62 -10.13 -6.47
CA GLY A 21 -2.39 -10.62 -5.84
C GLY A 21 -1.25 -9.60 -5.86
N ILE A 22 -0.04 -10.01 -5.48
CA ILE A 22 1.16 -9.16 -5.28
C ILE A 22 1.49 -8.26 -6.49
N LEU A 23 1.11 -8.67 -7.71
CA LEU A 23 1.43 -7.95 -8.95
C LEU A 23 0.33 -7.00 -9.43
N PHE A 24 -0.82 -6.94 -8.77
CA PHE A 24 -1.93 -6.09 -9.20
C PHE A 24 -1.63 -4.62 -8.95
N LYS A 25 -1.60 -3.81 -10.02
CA LYS A 25 -1.40 -2.36 -9.93
C LYS A 25 -2.30 -1.62 -10.92
N ALA A 26 -3.40 -1.08 -10.43
CA ALA A 26 -4.30 -0.24 -11.21
C ALA A 26 -3.65 1.13 -11.52
N LYS A 27 -3.08 1.28 -12.73
CA LYS A 27 -2.47 2.56 -13.18
C LYS A 27 -3.51 3.69 -13.30
N ASP A 28 -4.67 3.40 -13.89
CA ASP A 28 -5.77 4.35 -14.09
C ASP A 28 -6.99 3.91 -13.27
N ASP A 29 -6.88 4.05 -11.95
CA ASP A 29 -7.94 3.63 -11.04
C ASP A 29 -9.17 4.56 -11.14
N PRO A 30 -10.34 4.05 -11.60
CA PRO A 30 -11.55 4.84 -11.77
C PRO A 30 -12.14 5.36 -10.44
N ARG A 31 -11.66 4.84 -9.29
CA ARG A 31 -12.09 5.24 -7.93
C ARG A 31 -11.41 6.54 -7.47
N ILE A 32 -10.45 7.08 -8.23
CA ILE A 32 -9.75 8.32 -7.91
C ILE A 32 -10.51 9.54 -8.47
N THR A 33 -11.14 10.27 -7.55
CA THR A 33 -11.74 11.60 -7.79
C THR A 33 -10.70 12.68 -8.10
N ARG A 34 -11.08 13.83 -8.70
CA ARG A 34 -10.21 15.00 -8.92
C ARG A 34 -9.47 15.47 -7.65
N ILE A 35 -10.17 15.57 -6.52
CA ILE A 35 -9.57 15.94 -5.22
C ILE A 35 -8.57 14.86 -4.76
N GLY A 36 -8.96 13.59 -4.82
CA GLY A 36 -8.05 12.47 -4.52
C GLY A 36 -6.78 12.46 -5.37
N ARG A 37 -6.86 12.88 -6.64
CA ARG A 37 -5.69 13.06 -7.51
C ARG A 37 -4.75 14.16 -7.01
N PHE A 38 -5.30 15.27 -6.51
CA PHE A 38 -4.51 16.35 -5.89
C PHE A 38 -3.83 15.89 -4.61
N ILE A 39 -4.54 15.18 -3.73
CA ILE A 39 -3.99 14.62 -2.48
C ILE A 39 -2.80 13.70 -2.78
N ARG A 40 -2.95 12.74 -3.70
CA ARG A 40 -1.86 11.85 -4.12
C ARG A 40 -0.68 12.60 -4.75
N LYS A 41 -0.97 13.60 -5.61
CA LYS A 41 0.07 14.41 -6.25
C LYS A 41 0.90 15.20 -5.23
N THR A 42 0.28 15.58 -4.11
CA THR A 42 0.92 16.35 -3.03
C THR A 42 1.40 15.47 -1.88
N SER A 43 1.22 14.14 -1.96
CA SER A 43 1.55 13.17 -0.90
C SER A 43 0.93 13.50 0.46
N LEU A 44 -0.21 14.20 0.47
CA LEU A 44 -0.90 14.57 1.70
C LEU A 44 -1.50 13.36 2.43
N ASP A 45 -1.74 12.27 1.70
CA ASP A 45 -2.16 10.97 2.23
C ASP A 45 -1.08 10.26 3.07
N GLU A 46 0.18 10.66 2.95
CA GLU A 46 1.30 10.09 3.72
C GLU A 46 1.54 10.81 5.05
N PHE A 47 0.95 12.00 5.26
CA PHE A 47 1.12 12.77 6.49
C PHE A 47 0.71 12.00 7.77
N PRO A 48 -0.41 11.24 7.79
CA PRO A 48 -0.73 10.37 8.93
C PRO A 48 0.35 9.32 9.22
N GLN A 49 1.02 8.77 8.20
CA GLN A 49 2.11 7.81 8.39
C GLN A 49 3.35 8.49 8.99
N PHE A 50 3.60 9.76 8.66
CA PHE A 50 4.67 10.54 9.30
C PHE A 50 4.46 10.67 10.81
N LEU A 51 3.22 10.85 11.28
CA LEU A 51 2.91 10.86 12.70
C LEU A 51 3.20 9.49 13.36
N ASN A 52 2.96 8.38 12.65
CA ASN A 52 3.31 7.04 13.15
C ASN A 52 4.81 6.85 13.37
N VAL A 53 5.66 7.52 12.57
CA VAL A 53 7.12 7.55 12.80
C VAL A 53 7.43 8.30 14.10
N LEU A 54 6.78 9.45 14.34
CA LEU A 54 6.96 10.21 15.58
C LEU A 54 6.46 9.43 16.82
N MET A 55 5.38 8.65 16.67
CA MET A 55 4.86 7.77 17.72
C MET A 55 5.66 6.47 17.87
N GLY A 56 6.61 6.20 16.98
CA GLY A 56 7.51 5.05 17.02
C GLY A 56 6.92 3.73 16.54
N SER A 57 5.71 3.70 15.97
CA SER A 57 5.13 2.48 15.37
C SER A 57 5.68 2.21 13.96
N MET A 58 6.18 3.23 13.27
CA MET A 58 6.85 3.15 11.97
C MET A 58 8.28 3.71 12.02
N SER A 59 9.06 3.44 10.98
CA SER A 59 10.37 4.05 10.71
C SER A 59 10.29 4.99 9.50
N LEU A 60 11.21 5.95 9.40
CA LEU A 60 11.34 6.74 8.17
C LEU A 60 11.83 5.85 7.02
N VAL A 61 12.82 4.98 7.28
CA VAL A 61 13.37 4.01 6.31
C VAL A 61 13.11 2.59 6.80
N GLY A 62 12.47 1.77 5.97
CA GLY A 62 12.08 0.39 6.30
C GLY A 62 11.29 -0.28 5.15
N PRO A 63 10.92 -1.56 5.28
CA PRO A 63 10.09 -2.24 4.30
C PRO A 63 8.68 -1.63 4.25
N ARG A 64 8.08 -1.61 3.06
CA ARG A 64 6.69 -1.16 2.86
C ARG A 64 5.74 -1.97 3.76
N PRO A 65 4.74 -1.34 4.41
CA PRO A 65 3.65 -2.07 5.08
C PRO A 65 2.89 -2.94 4.07
N GLN A 66 2.85 -4.25 4.31
CA GLN A 66 2.23 -5.22 3.41
C GLN A 66 0.80 -5.50 3.83
N GLN A 67 -0.07 -5.80 2.86
CA GLN A 67 -1.41 -6.29 3.15
C GLN A 67 -1.36 -7.76 3.57
N GLN A 68 -2.34 -8.21 4.36
CA GLN A 68 -2.33 -9.56 4.93
C GLN A 68 -2.24 -10.65 3.84
N TYR A 69 -2.98 -10.51 2.75
CA TYR A 69 -2.94 -11.48 1.66
C TYR A 69 -1.55 -11.56 0.98
N GLU A 70 -0.78 -10.47 0.95
CA GLU A 70 0.59 -10.48 0.43
C GLU A 70 1.50 -11.27 1.37
N VAL A 71 1.32 -11.09 2.68
CA VAL A 71 2.07 -11.80 3.72
C VAL A 71 1.76 -13.29 3.70
N ASP A 72 0.52 -13.69 3.44
CA ASP A 72 0.10 -15.09 3.37
C ASP A 72 0.79 -15.85 2.21
N GLU A 73 1.23 -15.14 1.17
CA GLU A 73 1.98 -15.69 0.03
C GLU A 73 3.51 -15.72 0.23
N TYR A 74 4.04 -15.21 1.35
CA TYR A 74 5.49 -15.11 1.55
C TYR A 74 6.15 -16.46 1.83
N ALA A 75 7.20 -16.78 1.06
CA ALA A 75 8.15 -17.81 1.45
C ALA A 75 8.95 -17.39 2.70
N SER A 76 9.50 -18.36 3.43
CA SER A 76 10.22 -18.15 4.70
C SER A 76 11.38 -17.15 4.63
N LEU A 77 12.01 -16.97 3.47
CA LEU A 77 13.05 -15.96 3.27
C LEU A 77 12.47 -14.53 3.31
N TYR A 78 11.29 -14.31 2.73
CA TYR A 78 10.69 -12.98 2.59
C TYR A 78 10.00 -12.51 3.86
N SER A 79 9.61 -13.42 4.76
CA SER A 79 9.03 -13.08 6.07
C SER A 79 10.01 -12.37 7.00
N THR A 80 11.32 -12.44 6.74
CA THR A 80 12.33 -11.66 7.49
C THR A 80 12.08 -10.16 7.44
N ARG A 81 11.41 -9.65 6.39
CA ARG A 81 10.99 -8.25 6.28
C ARG A 81 10.00 -7.83 7.36
N LEU A 82 9.27 -8.78 7.95
CA LEU A 82 8.30 -8.53 9.01
C LEU A 82 8.95 -8.39 10.40
N LEU A 83 10.27 -8.63 10.52
CA LEU A 83 11.01 -8.54 11.78
C LEU A 83 11.44 -7.10 12.13
N VAL A 84 11.25 -6.15 11.23
CA VAL A 84 11.64 -4.75 11.39
C VAL A 84 10.42 -3.84 11.26
N LYS A 85 10.50 -2.62 11.81
CA LYS A 85 9.41 -1.65 11.70
C LYS A 85 9.19 -1.28 10.23
N PRO A 86 7.93 -1.17 9.77
CA PRO A 86 7.64 -0.74 8.42
C PRO A 86 8.08 0.72 8.20
N GLY A 87 8.43 1.04 6.96
CA GLY A 87 9.00 2.32 6.55
C GLY A 87 8.05 3.18 5.70
N ILE A 88 8.14 4.51 5.87
CA ILE A 88 7.59 5.46 4.89
C ILE A 88 8.41 5.47 3.60
N THR A 89 9.70 5.09 3.65
CA THR A 89 10.46 4.81 2.44
C THR A 89 11.41 3.64 2.55
N GLY A 90 11.89 3.09 1.44
CA GLY A 90 12.77 1.93 1.43
C GLY A 90 13.27 1.54 0.05
N LEU A 91 14.13 0.51 0.01
CA LEU A 91 14.72 -0.03 -1.22
C LEU A 91 13.70 -0.54 -2.24
N TRP A 92 12.50 -0.87 -1.77
CA TRP A 92 11.41 -1.38 -2.60
C TRP A 92 10.13 -0.66 -2.20
N GLN A 93 9.72 0.30 -3.03
CA GLN A 93 8.57 1.17 -2.80
C GLN A 93 7.87 1.57 -4.08
#